data_AF-A0A059PH04-F1
#
_entry.id   AF-A0A059PH04-F1
#
_cell.length_a   1.000
_cell.length_b   1.000
_cell.length_c   1.000
_cell.angle_alpha   90.00
_cell.angle_beta   90.00
_cell.angle_gamma   90.00
#
_symmetry.space_group_name_H-M   'P 1'
#
loop_
_entity.id
_entity.type
_entity.pdbx_description
1 polymer ?
#
loop_
_entity_poly.entity_id
_entity_poly.type
_entity_poly.pdbx_seq_one_letter_code
_entity_poly.pdbx_strand_id
1 'polypeptide(L)'
;GKKPHFQQLGPYRFREKPDKVNIAWHNQNASVSFRKKSVFYFDVDGSKGSLTDVVTQVNSVAHSAARRAADSWLGRVSVNMAIRMYDQRITITRSADEWLFKGFEHPFISLGKIIRPDDVPYTRIGFQYPRNGSSEFDGDINMFTGADDISKMGQIYT
;
A
#
# COMPACT_ATOMS: atom_id res chain seq x y z
N GLY A 1 -7.60 -24.57 -17.82
CA GLY A 1 -8.16 -23.21 -17.65
C GLY A 1 -8.12 -22.47 -18.97
N LYS A 2 -8.95 -21.43 -19.15
CA LYS A 2 -8.90 -20.54 -20.32
C LYS A 2 -7.86 -19.44 -20.10
N LYS A 3 -7.25 -18.92 -21.17
CA LYS A 3 -6.30 -17.80 -21.10
C LYS A 3 -7.04 -16.54 -20.59
N PRO A 4 -6.55 -15.86 -19.55
CA PRO A 4 -7.19 -14.63 -19.08
C PRO A 4 -7.06 -13.52 -20.13
N HIS A 5 -8.10 -12.69 -20.24
CA HIS A 5 -8.14 -11.52 -21.10
C HIS A 5 -8.28 -10.28 -20.23
N PHE A 6 -7.41 -9.30 -20.43
CA PHE A 6 -7.38 -8.06 -19.64
C PHE A 6 -7.60 -6.86 -20.55
N GLN A 7 -8.24 -5.82 -20.01
CA GLN A 7 -8.37 -4.52 -20.65
C GLN A 7 -7.66 -3.49 -19.78
N GLN A 8 -6.84 -2.65 -20.41
CA GLN A 8 -6.23 -1.52 -19.72
C GLN A 8 -7.31 -0.49 -19.39
N LEU A 9 -7.31 -0.02 -18.15
CA LEU A 9 -8.24 1.01 -17.66
C LEU A 9 -7.44 2.11 -16.96
N GLY A 10 -7.48 3.32 -17.51
CA GLY A 10 -6.73 4.48 -17.02
C GLY A 10 -6.18 5.38 -18.14
N PRO A 11 -5.36 6.38 -17.79
CA PRO A 11 -4.77 6.61 -16.46
C PRO A 11 -5.76 7.16 -15.43
N TYR A 12 -5.48 6.87 -14.16
CA TYR A 12 -6.03 7.57 -13.00
C TYR A 12 -4.93 8.48 -12.44
N ARG A 13 -5.03 9.78 -12.70
CA ARG A 13 -3.99 10.74 -12.38
C ARG A 13 -4.23 11.35 -11.00
N PHE A 14 -3.15 11.48 -10.23
CA PHE A 14 -3.15 12.17 -8.95
C PHE A 14 -2.06 13.25 -8.95
N ARG A 15 -2.36 14.41 -8.38
CA ARG A 15 -1.39 15.45 -8.07
C ARG A 15 -0.93 15.28 -6.63
N GLU A 16 0.37 15.05 -6.45
CA GLU A 16 1.00 14.97 -5.14
C GLU A 16 1.36 16.36 -4.64
N LYS A 17 1.03 16.67 -3.38
CA LYS A 17 1.60 17.79 -2.63
C LYS A 17 2.49 17.22 -1.52
N PRO A 18 3.81 17.09 -1.76
CA PRO A 18 4.74 16.60 -0.75
C PRO A 18 5.18 17.74 0.17
N ASP A 19 5.42 17.39 1.44
CA ASP A 19 6.00 18.26 2.45
C ASP A 19 7.00 17.48 3.32
N LYS A 20 7.96 18.18 3.92
CA LYS A 20 8.90 17.62 4.90
C LYS A 20 8.42 18.00 6.30
N VAL A 21 8.16 16.99 7.13
CA VAL A 21 7.71 17.18 8.51
C VAL A 21 8.71 16.57 9.49
N ASN A 22 8.62 16.92 10.77
CA ASN A 22 9.51 16.43 11.83
C ASN A 22 11.00 16.62 11.51
N ILE A 23 11.36 17.81 11.03
CA ILE A 23 12.72 18.11 10.58
C ILE A 23 13.64 18.27 11.79
N ALA A 24 14.75 17.53 11.80
CA ALA A 24 15.81 17.63 12.79
C ALA A 24 17.17 17.84 12.10
N TRP A 25 17.85 18.92 12.44
CA TRP A 25 19.16 19.24 11.88
C TRP A 25 20.29 18.64 12.73
N HIS A 26 21.28 18.06 12.06
CA HIS A 26 22.46 17.44 12.68
C HIS A 26 23.73 18.09 12.10
N ASN A 27 24.01 19.32 12.53
CA ASN A 27 25.12 20.11 11.99
C ASN A 27 26.49 19.43 12.22
N GLN A 28 26.62 18.67 13.30
CA GLN A 28 27.81 17.90 13.68
C GLN A 28 28.24 16.85 12.64
N ASN A 29 27.33 16.37 11.80
CA ASN A 29 27.62 15.41 10.73
C ASN A 29 27.03 15.85 9.38
N ALA A 30 26.79 17.15 9.21
CA ALA A 30 26.26 17.78 8.00
C ALA A 30 25.00 17.09 7.44
N SER A 31 24.11 16.58 8.30
CA SER A 31 22.91 15.85 7.90
C SER A 31 21.62 16.46 8.43
N VAL A 32 20.49 16.06 7.84
CA VAL A 32 19.15 16.45 8.25
C VAL A 32 18.22 15.24 8.17
N SER A 33 17.51 15.00 9.26
CA SER A 33 16.48 13.99 9.36
C SER A 33 15.10 14.63 9.16
N PHE A 34 14.20 13.97 8.43
CA PHE A 34 12.82 14.40 8.25
C PHE A 34 11.95 13.20 7.84
N ARG A 35 10.62 13.39 7.91
CA ARG A 35 9.64 12.49 7.29
C ARG A 35 8.98 13.17 6.11
N LYS A 36 8.66 12.39 5.08
CA LYS A 36 7.89 12.89 3.93
C LYS A 36 6.40 12.70 4.20
N LYS A 37 5.64 13.79 4.15
CA LYS A 37 4.18 13.76 4.20
C LYS A 37 3.62 14.19 2.85
N SER A 38 2.89 13.30 2.19
CA SER A 38 2.31 13.60 0.87
C SER A 38 0.79 13.50 0.88
N VAL A 39 0.13 14.54 0.37
CA VAL A 39 -1.32 14.51 0.10
C VAL A 39 -1.55 14.36 -1.39
N PHE A 40 -2.39 13.40 -1.77
CA PHE A 40 -2.70 13.07 -3.16
C PHE A 40 -4.11 13.53 -3.50
N TYR A 41 -4.22 14.35 -4.55
CA TYR A 41 -5.48 14.88 -5.04
C TYR A 41 -5.79 14.26 -6.41
N PHE A 42 -6.97 13.68 -6.57
CA PHE A 42 -7.38 13.12 -7.85
C PHE A 42 -7.54 14.22 -8.91
N ASP A 43 -6.90 14.03 -10.06
CA ASP A 43 -6.91 14.96 -11.19
C ASP A 43 -7.91 14.45 -12.22
N VAL A 44 -9.17 14.88 -12.08
CA VAL A 44 -10.29 14.45 -12.93
C VAL A 44 -9.99 14.77 -14.40
N ASP A 45 -9.58 16.00 -14.70
CA ASP A 45 -9.32 16.46 -16.08
C ASP A 45 -8.13 15.73 -16.73
N GLY A 46 -7.17 15.30 -15.92
CA GLY A 46 -6.01 14.53 -16.38
C GLY A 46 -6.22 13.02 -16.41
N SER A 47 -7.42 12.53 -16.08
CA SER A 47 -7.75 11.10 -16.01
C SER A 47 -8.68 10.68 -17.14
N LYS A 48 -8.56 9.42 -17.58
CA LYS A 48 -9.51 8.82 -18.55
C LYS A 48 -10.64 8.05 -17.88
N GLY A 49 -10.52 7.78 -16.59
CA GLY A 49 -11.49 7.02 -15.80
C GLY A 49 -11.90 7.78 -14.54
N SER A 50 -12.95 7.29 -13.89
CA SER A 50 -13.44 7.79 -12.61
C SER A 50 -12.96 6.89 -11.48
N LEU A 51 -12.81 7.45 -10.29
CA LEU A 51 -12.54 6.69 -9.07
C LEU A 51 -13.65 5.67 -8.72
N THR A 52 -14.84 5.83 -9.30
CA THR A 52 -15.96 4.89 -9.21
C THR A 52 -15.89 3.73 -10.19
N ASP A 53 -14.94 3.73 -11.12
CA ASP A 53 -14.80 2.69 -12.13
C ASP A 53 -14.58 1.33 -11.47
N VAL A 54 -15.25 0.30 -11.99
CA VAL A 54 -15.26 -1.03 -11.41
C VAL A 54 -14.11 -1.86 -11.98
N VAL A 55 -13.22 -2.32 -11.10
CA VAL A 55 -12.03 -3.07 -11.46
C VAL A 55 -12.07 -4.45 -10.81
N THR A 56 -12.06 -5.48 -11.65
CA THR A 56 -11.91 -6.88 -11.23
C THR A 56 -10.45 -7.28 -11.33
N GLN A 57 -9.88 -7.73 -10.21
CA GLN A 57 -8.50 -8.23 -10.13
C GLN A 57 -8.47 -9.59 -9.46
N VAL A 58 -7.31 -10.25 -9.49
CA VAL A 58 -7.05 -11.42 -8.66
C VAL A 58 -7.21 -11.05 -7.20
N ASN A 59 -7.88 -11.91 -6.42
CA ASN A 59 -7.95 -11.79 -4.97
C ASN A 59 -6.58 -12.19 -4.38
N SER A 60 -5.64 -11.25 -4.45
CA SER A 60 -4.27 -11.43 -3.97
C SER A 60 -4.22 -11.73 -2.47
N VAL A 61 -5.14 -11.17 -1.68
CA VAL A 61 -5.20 -11.40 -0.23
C VAL A 61 -5.51 -12.85 0.09
N ALA A 62 -6.56 -13.42 -0.52
CA ALA A 62 -6.91 -14.83 -0.33
C ALA A 62 -5.81 -15.76 -0.83
N HIS A 63 -5.16 -15.42 -1.96
CA HIS A 63 -4.03 -16.19 -2.49
C HIS A 63 -2.81 -16.16 -1.56
N SER A 64 -2.45 -14.99 -1.03
CA SER A 64 -1.35 -14.83 -0.08
C SER A 64 -1.61 -15.60 1.22
N ALA A 65 -2.86 -15.57 1.73
CA ALA A 65 -3.25 -16.35 2.89
C ALA A 65 -3.14 -17.86 2.63
N ALA A 66 -3.66 -18.35 1.49
CA ALA A 66 -3.53 -19.75 1.09
C ALA A 66 -2.07 -20.17 0.94
N ARG A 67 -1.22 -19.30 0.38
CA ARG A 67 0.21 -19.58 0.23
C ARG A 67 0.93 -19.67 1.58
N ARG A 68 0.66 -18.75 2.52
CA ARG A 68 1.27 -18.77 3.87
C ARG A 68 0.81 -19.98 4.69
N ALA A 69 -0.41 -20.44 4.47
CA ALA A 69 -0.97 -21.60 5.14
C ALA A 69 -0.60 -22.95 4.48
N ALA A 70 0.10 -22.92 3.34
CA ALA A 70 0.31 -24.11 2.52
C ALA A 70 1.20 -25.17 3.17
N ASP A 71 2.05 -24.83 4.14
CA ASP A 71 3.01 -25.80 4.70
C ASP A 71 2.47 -26.58 5.89
N SER A 72 1.34 -26.17 6.48
CA SER A 72 0.71 -26.84 7.63
C SER A 72 -0.66 -27.41 7.27
N TRP A 73 -0.92 -28.66 7.65
CA TRP A 73 -2.24 -29.27 7.47
C TRP A 73 -3.35 -28.46 8.15
N LEU A 74 -3.14 -28.05 9.40
CA LEU A 74 -4.07 -27.18 10.13
C LEU A 74 -4.25 -25.83 9.42
N GLY A 75 -3.17 -25.23 8.93
CA GLY A 75 -3.24 -23.98 8.15
C GLY A 75 -4.13 -24.12 6.92
N ARG A 76 -3.92 -25.17 6.11
CA ARG A 76 -4.73 -25.47 4.92
C ARG A 76 -6.21 -25.63 5.27
N VAL A 77 -6.52 -26.39 6.32
CA VAL A 77 -7.90 -26.61 6.78
C VAL A 77 -8.55 -25.28 7.18
N SER A 78 -7.87 -24.47 7.99
CA SER A 78 -8.36 -23.17 8.46
C SER A 78 -8.62 -22.20 7.31
N VAL A 79 -7.69 -22.07 6.37
CA VAL A 79 -7.88 -21.19 5.21
C VAL A 79 -9.01 -21.69 4.31
N ASN A 80 -9.12 -23.00 4.07
CA ASN A 80 -10.23 -23.55 3.28
C ASN A 80 -11.60 -23.29 3.93
N MET A 81 -11.69 -23.42 5.27
CA MET A 81 -12.90 -23.06 6.01
C MET A 81 -13.21 -21.58 5.87
N ALA A 82 -12.23 -20.68 6.04
CA ALA A 82 -12.42 -19.24 5.88
C ALA A 82 -12.83 -18.86 4.45
N ILE A 83 -12.24 -19.47 3.42
CA ILE A 83 -12.62 -19.25 2.01
C ILE A 83 -14.10 -19.57 1.81
N ARG A 84 -14.58 -20.69 2.35
CA ARG A 84 -16.00 -21.09 2.25
C ARG A 84 -16.92 -20.19 3.07
N MET A 85 -16.54 -19.86 4.30
CA MET A 85 -17.33 -19.05 5.22
C MET A 85 -17.57 -17.62 4.68
N TYR A 86 -16.55 -17.03 4.07
CA TYR A 86 -16.60 -15.65 3.54
C TYR A 86 -16.86 -15.59 2.02
N ASP A 87 -17.30 -16.69 1.40
CA ASP A 87 -17.53 -16.81 -0.05
C ASP A 87 -16.40 -16.20 -0.91
N GLN A 88 -15.15 -16.49 -0.55
CA GLN A 88 -14.01 -15.93 -1.26
C GLN A 88 -13.87 -16.53 -2.65
N ARG A 89 -13.71 -15.65 -3.64
CA ARG A 89 -13.50 -16.00 -5.04
C ARG A 89 -12.03 -15.79 -5.43
N ILE A 90 -11.65 -16.38 -6.56
CA ILE A 90 -10.32 -16.22 -7.18
C ILE A 90 -10.08 -14.75 -7.56
N THR A 91 -11.15 -14.04 -7.91
CA THR A 91 -11.13 -12.62 -8.25
C THR A 91 -11.94 -11.81 -7.23
N ILE A 92 -11.64 -10.52 -7.14
CA ILE A 92 -12.41 -9.57 -6.35
C ILE A 92 -12.63 -8.31 -7.19
N THR A 93 -13.82 -7.74 -7.06
CA THR A 93 -14.27 -6.58 -7.83
C THR A 93 -14.49 -5.42 -6.87
N ARG A 94 -13.81 -4.31 -7.10
CA ARG A 94 -13.86 -3.08 -6.29
C ARG A 94 -13.73 -1.86 -7.17
N SER A 95 -14.08 -0.70 -6.64
CA SER A 95 -13.84 0.58 -7.32
C SER A 95 -12.34 0.89 -7.46
N ALA A 96 -11.97 1.72 -8.44
CA ALA A 96 -10.59 2.17 -8.60
C ALA A 96 -10.05 2.87 -7.34
N ASP A 97 -10.87 3.65 -6.63
CA ASP A 97 -10.47 4.30 -5.36
C ASP A 97 -10.15 3.29 -4.26
N GLU A 98 -10.98 2.26 -4.12
CA GLU A 98 -10.77 1.18 -3.16
C GLU A 98 -9.48 0.41 -3.45
N TRP A 99 -9.17 0.16 -4.72
CA TRP A 99 -7.88 -0.45 -5.10
C TRP A 99 -6.68 0.47 -4.86
N LEU A 100 -6.87 1.79 -4.83
CA LEU A 100 -5.80 2.78 -4.71
C LEU A 100 -5.67 3.31 -3.28
N PHE A 101 -6.20 4.50 -3.01
CA PHE A 101 -5.93 5.26 -1.79
C PHE A 101 -6.97 5.02 -0.69
N LYS A 102 -8.24 4.84 -1.02
CA LYS A 102 -9.31 4.59 -0.02
C LYS A 102 -9.11 3.24 0.67
N GLY A 103 -8.60 2.26 -0.06
CA GLY A 103 -8.50 0.89 0.42
C GLY A 103 -9.89 0.26 0.65
N PHE A 104 -9.93 -1.06 0.79
CA PHE A 104 -11.13 -1.79 1.21
C PHE A 104 -10.82 -2.81 2.31
N GLU A 105 -11.84 -3.16 3.08
CA GLU A 105 -11.73 -4.20 4.10
C GLU A 105 -11.82 -5.58 3.45
N HIS A 106 -10.99 -6.49 3.93
CA HIS A 106 -10.96 -7.87 3.45
C HIS A 106 -11.07 -8.83 4.65
N PRO A 107 -11.96 -9.84 4.61
CA PRO A 107 -12.18 -10.74 5.75
C PRO A 107 -10.91 -11.39 6.29
N PHE A 108 -9.97 -11.73 5.41
CA PHE A 108 -8.68 -12.33 5.80
C PHE A 108 -7.74 -11.37 6.53
N ILE A 109 -7.88 -10.06 6.33
CA ILE A 109 -7.13 -9.06 7.10
C ILE A 109 -7.73 -8.94 8.49
N SER A 110 -9.05 -8.89 8.60
CA SER A 110 -9.75 -8.88 9.89
C SER A 110 -9.43 -10.13 10.72
N LEU A 111 -9.48 -11.32 10.10
CA LEU A 111 -9.09 -12.58 10.75
C LEU A 111 -7.60 -12.59 11.10
N GLY A 112 -6.74 -12.15 10.19
CA GLY A 112 -5.30 -12.07 10.42
C GLY A 112 -4.96 -11.20 11.63
N LYS A 113 -5.65 -10.08 11.81
CA LYS A 113 -5.49 -9.22 13.01
C LYS A 113 -5.90 -9.90 14.31
N ILE A 114 -6.91 -10.78 14.28
CA ILE A 114 -7.34 -11.52 15.49
C ILE A 114 -6.34 -12.61 15.83
N ILE A 115 -5.79 -13.30 14.83
CA ILE A 115 -4.95 -14.48 15.03
C ILE A 115 -3.47 -14.11 15.22
N ARG A 116 -2.97 -13.13 14.45
CA ARG A 116 -1.58 -12.66 14.42
C ARG A 116 -1.53 -11.15 14.16
N PRO A 117 -1.89 -10.31 15.16
CA PRO A 117 -1.92 -8.86 14.99
C PRO A 117 -0.59 -8.28 14.50
N ASP A 118 0.53 -8.82 14.97
CA ASP A 118 1.88 -8.35 14.61
C ASP A 118 2.23 -8.60 13.13
N ASP A 119 1.64 -9.62 12.50
CA ASP A 119 1.84 -9.95 11.08
C ASP A 119 0.99 -9.08 10.15
N VAL A 120 0.03 -8.31 10.68
CA VAL A 120 -0.99 -7.58 9.89
C VAL A 120 -1.01 -6.10 10.25
N PRO A 121 -0.06 -5.31 9.71
CA PRO A 121 0.13 -3.91 10.11
C PRO A 121 -1.01 -2.98 9.68
N TYR A 122 -1.81 -3.36 8.68
CA TYR A 122 -2.84 -2.50 8.08
C TYR A 122 -4.25 -3.08 8.21
N THR A 123 -5.26 -2.21 8.32
CA THR A 123 -6.68 -2.60 8.40
C THR A 123 -7.35 -2.77 7.04
N ARG A 124 -6.82 -2.11 6.00
CA ARG A 124 -7.40 -2.08 4.65
C ARG A 124 -6.35 -2.49 3.62
N ILE A 125 -6.83 -2.92 2.47
CA ILE A 125 -6.02 -3.28 1.31
C ILE A 125 -6.25 -2.24 0.22
N GLY A 126 -5.15 -1.69 -0.27
CA GLY A 126 -5.10 -0.79 -1.42
C GLY A 126 -3.64 -0.56 -1.78
N PHE A 127 -3.32 -0.40 -3.07
CA PHE A 127 -1.94 -0.27 -3.54
C PHE A 127 -1.24 0.97 -2.98
N GLN A 128 -2.01 2.02 -2.69
CA GLN A 128 -1.49 3.26 -2.14
C GLN A 128 -2.02 3.53 -0.72
N TYR A 129 -2.74 2.59 -0.11
CA TYR A 129 -3.14 2.69 1.29
C TYR A 129 -1.94 2.32 2.20
N PRO A 130 -1.68 3.04 3.31
CA PRO A 130 -2.32 4.26 3.81
C PRO A 130 -1.55 5.56 3.48
N ARG A 131 -0.93 5.70 2.30
CA ARG A 131 0.00 6.80 1.98
C ARG A 131 -0.61 8.20 2.08
N ASN A 132 -1.90 8.36 1.76
CA ASN A 132 -2.49 9.70 1.61
C ASN A 132 -2.52 10.46 2.95
N GLY A 133 -1.74 11.53 3.05
CA GLY A 133 -1.61 12.36 4.24
C GLY A 133 -0.76 11.75 5.36
N SER A 134 -0.12 10.59 5.13
CA SER A 134 0.73 9.93 6.12
C SER A 134 2.17 10.39 6.03
N SER A 135 2.78 10.67 7.18
CA SER A 135 4.24 10.85 7.35
C SER A 135 4.96 9.56 7.71
N GLU A 136 4.22 8.53 8.13
CA GLU A 136 4.79 7.29 8.64
C GLU A 136 5.09 6.30 7.53
N PHE A 137 4.44 6.45 6.38
CA PHE A 137 4.51 5.46 5.30
C PHE A 137 5.93 5.33 4.72
N ASP A 138 6.57 6.47 4.39
CA ASP A 138 7.90 6.48 3.78
C ASP A 138 9.02 6.37 4.83
N GLY A 139 8.68 6.40 6.12
CA GLY A 139 9.62 6.28 7.24
C GLY A 139 10.47 7.53 7.49
N ASP A 140 11.46 7.37 8.37
CA ASP A 140 12.45 8.39 8.68
C ASP A 140 13.53 8.43 7.60
N ILE A 141 13.76 9.62 7.04
CA ILE A 141 14.77 9.88 6.03
C ILE A 141 15.84 10.76 6.66
N ASN A 142 17.07 10.26 6.73
CA ASN A 142 18.23 11.08 7.03
C ASN A 142 19.04 11.29 5.74
N MET A 143 19.44 12.53 5.46
CA MET A 143 20.20 12.87 4.26
C MET A 143 21.28 13.91 4.52
N PHE A 144 22.35 13.83 3.74
CA PHE A 144 23.38 14.85 3.75
C PHE A 144 22.86 16.18 3.20
N THR A 145 23.17 17.25 3.90
CA THR A 145 22.85 18.63 3.53
C THR A 145 23.80 19.18 2.47
N GLY A 146 25.00 18.59 2.37
CA GLY A 146 26.10 19.10 1.54
C GLY A 146 26.87 20.26 2.16
N ALA A 147 26.64 20.57 3.45
CA ALA A 147 27.34 21.65 4.14
C ALA A 147 28.85 21.38 4.33
N ASP A 148 29.26 20.10 4.40
CA ASP A 148 30.66 19.69 4.43
C ASP A 148 31.25 19.51 3.02
N ASP A 149 30.51 18.81 2.14
CA ASP A 149 30.87 18.54 0.76
C ASP A 149 29.62 18.51 -0.11
N ILE A 150 29.53 19.45 -1.06
CA ILE A 150 28.39 19.61 -1.96
C ILE A 150 28.14 18.35 -2.81
N SER A 151 29.14 17.51 -3.05
CA SER A 151 28.98 16.25 -3.80
C SER A 151 28.07 15.25 -3.07
N LYS A 152 27.93 15.39 -1.74
CA LYS A 152 27.05 14.56 -0.90
C LYS A 152 25.61 15.06 -0.83
N MET A 153 25.32 16.26 -1.33
CA MET A 153 23.99 16.87 -1.18
C MET A 153 22.87 15.94 -1.65
N GLY A 154 21.90 15.66 -0.77
CA GLY A 154 20.74 14.83 -1.07
C GLY A 154 20.98 13.32 -1.05
N GLN A 155 22.21 12.85 -0.82
CA GLN A 155 22.49 11.43 -0.59
C GLN A 155 21.89 10.99 0.75
N ILE A 156 21.41 9.74 0.82
CA ILE A 156 20.91 9.16 2.07
C ILE A 156 22.07 8.97 3.04
N TYR A 157 21.87 9.45 4.25
CA TYR A 157 22.78 9.25 5.38
C TYR A 157 22.30 8.01 6.13
N THR A 158 23.01 6.90 5.98
CA THR A 158 22.81 5.65 6.75
C THR A 158 23.80 5.54 7.89
#